data_AF-A0A961XP19-F1
#
_entry.id   AF-A0A961XP19-F1
#
_cell.length_a   1.000
_cell.length_b   1.000
_cell.length_c   1.000
_cell.angle_alpha   90.00
_cell.angle_beta   90.00
_cell.angle_gamma   90.00
#
_symmetry.space_group_name_H-M   'P 1'
#
loop_
_entity.id
_entity.type
_entity.pdbx_description
1 polymer ?
#
loop_
_entity_poly.entity_id
_entity_poly.type
_entity_poly.pdbx_seq_one_letter_code
_entity_poly.pdbx_strand_id
1 'polypeptide(L)' 'MIIWRQARHCFRSGTATKTRWRFMICDRHAVVVVPFPFHEIAVTKRRPALVISGKEFNATNGWTIIAMITTARKT' A
#
# COMPACT_ATOMS: atom_id res chain seq x y z
N MET A 1 9.13 27.09 -55.95
CA MET A 1 9.03 25.64 -56.19
C MET A 1 9.44 24.90 -54.92
N ILE A 2 8.43 24.36 -54.20
CA ILE A 2 8.40 23.12 -53.38
C ILE A 2 9.52 22.98 -52.30
N ILE A 3 9.26 23.32 -51.02
CA ILE A 3 8.66 22.53 -49.91
C ILE A 3 9.58 21.45 -49.32
N TRP A 4 9.69 21.48 -47.99
CA TRP A 4 9.76 20.41 -46.97
C TRP A 4 10.83 20.77 -45.92
N ARG A 5 10.47 21.12 -44.68
CA ARG A 5 9.99 20.25 -43.58
C ARG A 5 11.09 20.19 -42.52
N GLN A 6 10.77 20.55 -41.29
CA GLN A 6 10.84 19.61 -40.17
C GLN A 6 10.45 20.31 -38.87
N ALA A 7 9.28 19.91 -38.39
CA ALA A 7 8.82 20.15 -37.04
C ALA A 7 9.89 19.65 -36.05
N ARG A 8 10.47 20.57 -35.27
CA ARG A 8 11.33 20.20 -34.15
C ARG A 8 10.42 19.70 -33.03
N HIS A 9 10.37 18.38 -32.92
CA HIS A 9 9.72 17.62 -31.86
C HIS A 9 10.06 18.19 -30.47
N CYS A 10 9.03 18.52 -29.69
CA CYS A 10 9.15 18.75 -28.25
C CYS A 10 9.48 17.41 -27.56
N PHE A 11 10.69 17.25 -27.04
CA PHE A 11 11.03 16.18 -26.10
C PHE A 11 10.59 16.61 -24.69
N ARG A 12 9.47 16.07 -24.19
CA ARG A 12 9.12 16.17 -22.77
C ARG A 12 9.73 14.98 -22.04
N SER A 13 10.96 15.11 -21.54
CA SER A 13 11.55 14.12 -20.64
C SER A 13 11.04 14.32 -19.21
N GLY A 14 9.77 13.98 -18.98
CA GLY A 14 9.27 13.69 -17.63
C GLY A 14 9.46 12.20 -17.37
N THR A 15 10.18 11.81 -16.33
CA THR A 15 10.26 10.42 -15.90
C THR A 15 8.85 9.88 -15.69
N ALA A 16 8.47 8.81 -16.40
CA ALA A 16 7.14 8.24 -16.34
C ALA A 16 6.76 7.90 -14.89
N THR A 17 5.67 8.47 -14.39
CA THR A 17 5.15 8.17 -13.05
C THR A 17 4.82 6.68 -12.99
N LYS A 18 5.65 5.91 -12.28
CA LYS A 18 5.43 4.48 -12.07
C LYS A 18 4.11 4.32 -11.33
N THR A 19 3.12 3.69 -11.97
CA THR A 19 1.85 3.33 -11.34
C THR A 19 2.14 2.50 -10.10
N ARG A 20 2.02 3.11 -8.92
CA ARG A 20 2.13 2.39 -7.66
C ARG A 20 0.84 1.59 -7.53
N TRP A 21 0.95 0.27 -7.48
CA TRP A 21 -0.18 -0.60 -7.18
C TRP A 21 -0.91 -0.07 -5.96
N ARG A 22 -2.25 -0.07 -5.98
CA ARG A 22 -3.11 0.41 -4.88
C ARG A 22 -3.03 -0.48 -3.62
N PHE A 23 -2.03 -1.35 -3.58
CA PHE A 23 -1.66 -2.19 -2.46
C PHE A 23 -0.46 -1.56 -1.75
N MET A 24 -0.63 -1.25 -0.46
CA MET A 24 0.47 -0.79 0.36
C MET A 24 1.12 -1.99 1.03
N ILE A 25 2.36 -2.31 0.66
CA ILE A 25 3.15 -3.31 1.37
C ILE A 25 3.54 -2.71 2.72
N CYS A 26 3.17 -3.38 3.81
CA CYS A 26 3.55 -2.98 5.16
C CYS A 26 4.91 -3.55 5.53
N ASP A 27 5.72 -2.76 6.25
CA ASP A 27 7.00 -3.22 6.78
C ASP A 27 6.79 -4.02 8.08
N ARG A 28 7.63 -5.03 8.28
CA ARG A 28 7.60 -5.86 9.49
C ARG A 28 7.87 -4.98 10.72
N HIS A 29 7.16 -5.24 11.81
CA HIS A 29 7.17 -4.48 13.07
C HIS A 29 6.54 -3.07 13.00
N ALA A 30 5.99 -2.66 11.85
CA ALA A 30 5.19 -1.45 11.80
C ALA A 30 3.86 -1.65 12.56
N VAL A 31 3.38 -0.61 13.23
CA VAL A 31 2.05 -0.57 13.83
C VAL A 31 1.09 0.11 12.85
N VAL A 32 0.04 -0.59 12.46
CA VAL A 32 -1.00 -0.12 11.55
C VAL A 32 -2.34 -0.05 12.26
N VAL A 33 -3.22 0.84 11.79
CA VAL A 33 -4.58 0.97 12.34
C VAL A 33 -5.56 0.31 11.40
N VAL A 34 -6.23 -0.75 11.86
CA VAL A 34 -7.19 -1.51 11.06
C VAL A 34 -8.62 -1.36 11.58
N PRO A 35 -9.63 -1.37 10.69
CA PRO A 35 -11.03 -1.47 11.07
C PRO A 35 -11.31 -2.88 11.64
N PHE A 36 -11.86 -2.96 12.86
CA PHE A 36 -12.30 -4.22 13.46
C PHE A 36 -13.70 -4.04 14.08
N PRO A 37 -14.61 -5.01 13.95
CA PRO A 37 -14.44 -6.35 13.38
C PRO A 37 -14.52 -6.39 11.85
N PHE A 38 -14.01 -7.47 11.26
CA PHE A 38 -14.13 -7.76 9.82
C PHE A 38 -15.48 -8.42 9.45
N HIS A 39 -16.37 -8.62 10.42
CA HIS A 39 -17.72 -9.17 10.23
C HIS A 39 -18.78 -8.06 10.27
N GLU A 40 -20.00 -8.39 9.82
CA GLU A 40 -21.22 -7.58 9.60
C GLU A 40 -21.78 -6.85 10.82
N ILE A 41 -20.91 -6.28 11.66
CA ILE A 41 -21.31 -5.43 12.77
C ILE A 41 -21.10 -4.00 12.29
N ALA A 42 -22.15 -3.17 12.35
CA ALA A 42 -22.14 -1.78 11.89
C ALA A 42 -21.16 -0.85 12.64
N VAL A 43 -20.34 -1.38 13.56
CA VAL A 43 -19.41 -0.62 14.39
C VAL A 43 -17.97 -0.95 14.01
N THR A 44 -17.38 -0.09 13.19
CA THR A 44 -15.95 -0.15 12.87
C THR A 44 -15.13 0.56 13.94
N LYS A 45 -14.61 -0.19 14.92
CA LYS A 45 -13.60 0.36 15.87
C LYS A 45 -12.23 0.30 15.22
N ARG A 46 -11.51 1.43 15.18
CA ARG A 46 -10.12 1.49 14.69
C ARG A 46 -9.18 0.92 15.76
N ARG A 47 -8.51 -0.20 15.46
CA ARG A 47 -7.64 -0.90 16.41
C ARG A 47 -6.18 -0.92 15.92
N PRO A 48 -5.21 -0.63 16.79
CA PRO A 48 -3.81 -0.81 16.45
C PRO A 48 -3.48 -2.31 16.31
N ALA A 49 -2.69 -2.64 15.30
CA ALA A 49 -2.19 -3.98 15.04
C ALA A 49 -0.73 -3.92 14.60
N LEU A 50 0.08 -4.88 15.03
CA LEU A 50 1.49 -5.03 14.67
C LEU A 50 1.61 -5.90 13.41
N VAL A 51 2.39 -5.47 12.44
CA VAL A 51 2.72 -6.27 11.25
C VAL A 51 3.77 -7.31 11.62
N ILE A 52 3.42 -8.59 11.46
CA ILE A 52 4.32 -9.71 11.80
C ILE A 52 4.90 -10.38 10.56
N SER A 53 4.26 -10.26 9.40
CA SER A 53 4.76 -10.81 8.14
C SER A 53 5.91 -9.98 7.56
N GLY A 54 6.80 -10.65 6.82
CA GLY A 54 7.91 -10.02 6.12
C GLY A 54 7.51 -9.41 4.77
N LYS A 55 8.33 -8.47 4.28
CA LYS A 55 8.11 -7.77 3.01
C LYS A 55 8.00 -8.72 1.81
N GLU A 56 8.80 -9.77 1.78
CA GLU A 56 8.77 -10.78 0.71
C GLU A 56 7.43 -11.53 0.69
N PHE A 57 6.97 -12.01 1.84
CA PHE A 57 5.65 -12.62 1.98
C PHE A 57 4.53 -11.67 1.53
N ASN A 58 4.61 -10.40 1.96
CA ASN A 58 3.62 -9.39 1.63
C ASN A 58 3.57 -9.07 0.12
N ALA A 59 4.73 -9.06 -0.53
CA ALA A 59 4.85 -8.79 -1.97
C ALA A 59 4.39 -9.99 -2.82
N THR A 60 4.76 -11.21 -2.45
CA THR A 60 4.46 -12.43 -3.20
C THR A 60 2.97 -12.79 -3.12
N ASN A 61 2.37 -12.67 -1.93
CA ASN A 61 0.98 -13.10 -1.72
C ASN A 61 -0.03 -11.95 -1.85
N GLY A 62 0.43 -10.70 -1.81
CA GLY A 62 -0.44 -9.53 -1.69
C GLY A 62 -1.19 -9.49 -0.34
N TRP A 63 -0.82 -10.32 0.64
CA TRP A 63 -1.49 -10.41 1.94
C TRP A 63 -0.52 -10.03 3.04
N THR A 64 -1.01 -9.39 4.10
CA THR A 64 -0.21 -9.02 5.27
C THR A 64 -0.78 -9.67 6.52
N ILE A 65 0.06 -10.36 7.29
CA ILE A 65 -0.33 -10.96 8.57
C ILE A 65 -0.07 -9.92 9.66
N ILE A 66 -1.10 -9.63 10.44
CA ILE A 66 -1.08 -8.65 11.52
C ILE A 66 -1.58 -9.28 12.82
N ALA A 67 -1.02 -8.84 13.94
CA ALA A 67 -1.44 -9.21 15.29
C ALA A 67 -2.06 -8.00 15.99
N MET A 68 -3.27 -8.15 16.53
CA MET A 68 -3.93 -7.04 17.22
C MET A 68 -3.18 -6.68 18.50
N ILE A 69 -2.99 -5.38 18.74
CA ILE A 69 -2.55 -4.86 20.02
C ILE A 69 -3.81 -4.63 20.86
N THR A 70 -3.92 -5.33 21.99
CA THR A 70 -5.02 -5.21 22.93
C THR A 70 -4.54 -4.61 24.25
N THR A 71 -5.40 -3.85 24.92
CA THR A 71 -5.13 -3.33 26.26
C THR A 71 -5.50 -4.34 27.37
N ALA A 72 -6.01 -5.52 27.00
CA ALA A 72 -6.28 -6.59 27.95
C ALA A 72 -4.98 -6.99 28.65
N ARG A 73 -4.95 -6.86 29.98
CA ARG A 73 -3.80 -7.27 30.79
C ARG A 73 -3.90 -8.76 31.07
N LYS A 74 -2.81 -9.48 30.84
CA LYS A 74 -2.69 -10.87 31.29
C LYS A 74 -2.49 -10.85 32.82
N THR A 75 -3.47 -11.36 33.55
CA THR A 75 -3.34 -11.74 34.97
C THR A 75 -2.61 -13.07 35.05
#